data_AF-A0A839UVK4-F1
#
_entry.id   AF-A0A839UVK4-F1
#
_cell.length_a   1.000
_cell.length_b   1.000
_cell.length_c   1.000
_cell.angle_alpha   90.00
_cell.angle_beta   90.00
_cell.angle_gamma   90.00
#
_symmetry.space_group_name_H-M   'P 1'
#
loop_
_entity.id
_entity.type
_entity.pdbx_description
1 polymer ?
#
loop_
_entity_poly.entity_id
_entity_poly.type
_entity_poly.pdbx_seq_one_letter_code
_entity_poly.pdbx_strand_id
1 'polypeptide(L)'
;MHKFLLTAGLSLSSTISLAAPAILDVARADDTYTITGTDFGDFGGEILSWDDFEHHPLESKINTKLDAIGNTWSTIYNYDGLGIRVVDEDSVSGSKSLVVDWSIDEYTIRAFGWAGKPAFDTIYISYWRKMTGDYNPETSNHKQFYLYGTTGNFPQLMPIVEAGGSRWGVYNNVGDADVPYEKRSNINSAGWTWDNTADQFQRWEFFAKLNSPYTESNGIIQVRLNGKLGIDTNDYRTSYVDGKWQDLRIGHMAQGFASTAKALFDDVYIATTPARIEACDTPNYSDCTKKVIQFTPKSAWNPTTISFTPRNLEILKGEKVYLYLIDKNGNTSGSFEIPRINMPES
;
A
#
# COMPACT_ATOMS: atom_id res chain seq x y z
N MET A 1 38.62 -67.06 5.77
CA MET A 1 37.50 -66.25 6.29
C MET A 1 37.70 -64.80 5.88
N HIS A 2 37.06 -64.34 4.81
CA HIS A 2 37.08 -62.93 4.39
C HIS A 2 35.87 -62.22 5.04
N LYS A 3 36.14 -61.31 5.97
CA LYS A 3 35.12 -60.44 6.57
C LYS A 3 34.81 -59.31 5.58
N PHE A 4 33.64 -59.36 4.96
CA PHE A 4 33.07 -58.21 4.24
C PHE A 4 32.63 -57.18 5.29
N LEU A 5 33.29 -56.01 5.31
CA LEU A 5 32.79 -54.83 6.02
C LEU A 5 31.70 -54.21 5.13
N LEU A 6 30.45 -54.26 5.59
CA LEU A 6 29.35 -53.49 5.01
C LEU A 6 29.43 -52.06 5.59
N THR A 7 29.92 -51.12 4.81
CA THR A 7 29.90 -49.70 5.19
C THR A 7 28.52 -49.14 4.85
N ALA A 8 27.66 -48.98 5.86
CA ALA A 8 26.39 -48.29 5.70
C ALA A 8 26.66 -46.80 5.43
N GLY A 9 26.52 -46.39 4.17
CA GLY A 9 26.57 -44.98 3.78
C GLY A 9 25.32 -44.26 4.28
N LEU A 10 25.45 -43.49 5.35
CA LEU A 10 24.40 -42.61 5.84
C LEU A 10 24.29 -41.43 4.87
N SER A 11 23.33 -41.48 3.94
CA SER A 11 23.01 -40.34 3.07
C SER A 11 22.26 -39.29 3.89
N LEU A 12 22.97 -38.27 4.37
CA LEU A 12 22.37 -37.05 4.92
C LEU A 12 21.81 -36.24 3.76
N SER A 13 20.53 -36.47 3.44
CA SER A 13 19.79 -35.57 2.56
C SER A 13 19.55 -34.27 3.32
N SER A 14 20.38 -33.25 3.07
CA SER A 14 20.12 -31.90 3.56
C SER A 14 18.84 -31.38 2.92
N THR A 15 17.77 -31.30 3.71
CA THR A 15 16.55 -30.60 3.29
C THR A 15 16.89 -29.12 3.19
N ILE A 16 16.94 -28.59 1.97
CA ILE A 16 17.00 -27.14 1.75
C ILE A 16 15.64 -26.61 2.21
N SER A 17 15.61 -26.01 3.41
CA SER A 17 14.42 -25.29 3.87
C SER A 17 14.28 -24.05 3.00
N LEU A 18 13.29 -24.03 2.12
CA LEU A 18 12.88 -22.81 1.45
C LEU A 18 12.34 -21.83 2.51
N ALA A 19 12.55 -20.53 2.29
CA ALA A 19 11.90 -19.51 3.10
C ALA A 19 10.38 -19.64 2.92
N ALA A 20 9.63 -19.70 4.01
CA ALA A 20 8.18 -19.65 3.96
C ALA A 20 7.71 -18.19 3.82
N PRO A 21 6.67 -17.90 3.03
CA PRO A 21 5.92 -18.83 2.16
C PRO A 21 6.72 -19.25 0.91
N ALA A 22 6.42 -20.40 0.31
CA ALA A 22 7.14 -20.89 -0.87
C ALA A 22 6.21 -21.23 -2.05
N ILE A 23 6.38 -20.54 -3.18
CA ILE A 23 5.70 -20.86 -4.44
C ILE A 23 6.40 -22.06 -5.09
N LEU A 24 5.65 -23.12 -5.38
CA LEU A 24 6.18 -24.35 -5.99
C LEU A 24 5.82 -24.46 -7.48
N ASP A 25 4.63 -24.03 -7.85
CA ASP A 25 4.16 -24.04 -9.25
C ASP A 25 3.15 -22.92 -9.49
N VAL A 26 3.07 -22.49 -10.74
CA VAL A 26 2.09 -21.50 -11.21
C VAL A 26 1.50 -22.00 -12.53
N ALA A 27 0.25 -22.46 -12.47
CA ALA A 27 -0.49 -22.88 -13.63
C ALA A 27 -1.37 -21.75 -14.15
N ARG A 28 -1.48 -21.61 -15.47
CA ARG A 28 -2.44 -20.71 -16.12
C ARG A 28 -3.55 -21.52 -16.78
N ALA A 29 -4.79 -21.14 -16.51
CA ALA A 29 -5.98 -21.60 -17.24
C ALA A 29 -6.81 -20.37 -17.62
N ASP A 30 -7.03 -20.17 -18.91
CA ASP A 30 -7.66 -18.96 -19.46
C ASP A 30 -6.96 -17.68 -18.96
N ASP A 31 -7.71 -16.79 -18.31
CA ASP A 31 -7.23 -15.54 -17.70
C ASP A 31 -7.01 -15.67 -16.18
N THR A 32 -6.91 -16.89 -15.67
CA THR A 32 -6.65 -17.15 -14.24
C THR A 32 -5.29 -17.83 -14.06
N TYR A 33 -4.50 -17.29 -13.14
CA TYR A 33 -3.29 -17.91 -12.63
C TYR A 33 -3.61 -18.59 -11.30
N THR A 34 -3.18 -19.84 -11.15
CA THR A 34 -3.27 -20.60 -9.91
C THR A 34 -1.87 -20.92 -9.41
N ILE A 35 -1.51 -20.31 -8.30
CA ILE A 35 -0.27 -20.55 -7.56
C ILE A 35 -0.51 -21.74 -6.62
N THR A 36 0.40 -22.71 -6.62
CA THR A 36 0.44 -23.77 -5.60
C THR A 36 1.76 -23.70 -4.82
N GLY A 37 1.72 -24.06 -3.55
CA GLY A 37 2.92 -24.01 -2.71
C GLY A 37 2.68 -24.42 -1.26
N THR A 38 3.60 -24.02 -0.38
CA THR A 38 3.56 -24.34 1.04
C THR A 38 3.56 -23.08 1.90
N ASP A 39 2.95 -23.21 3.07
CA ASP A 39 2.99 -22.20 4.14
C ASP A 39 2.46 -20.82 3.72
N PHE A 40 1.50 -20.76 2.79
CA PHE A 40 0.85 -19.48 2.41
C PHE A 40 0.03 -18.91 3.56
N GLY A 41 -0.44 -19.78 4.46
CA GLY A 41 -1.33 -19.43 5.55
C GLY A 41 -2.72 -18.98 5.08
N ASP A 42 -3.53 -18.51 6.02
CA ASP A 42 -4.75 -17.77 5.69
C ASP A 42 -4.43 -16.31 5.27
N PHE A 43 -5.36 -15.67 4.57
CA PHE A 43 -5.22 -14.27 4.16
C PHE A 43 -5.07 -13.30 5.34
N GLY A 44 -5.56 -13.66 6.53
CA GLY A 44 -5.35 -12.89 7.76
C GLY A 44 -6.05 -11.53 7.84
N GLY A 45 -7.02 -11.26 6.97
CA GLY A 45 -7.76 -9.99 6.95
C GLY A 45 -8.81 -9.93 5.86
N GLU A 46 -8.98 -8.75 5.27
CA GLU A 46 -9.84 -8.47 4.12
C GLU A 46 -9.28 -7.30 3.28
N ILE A 47 -9.68 -7.25 2.01
CA ILE A 47 -9.43 -6.10 1.14
C ILE A 47 -10.58 -5.13 1.36
N LEU A 48 -10.27 -3.92 1.81
CA LEU A 48 -11.25 -2.87 2.07
C LEU A 48 -11.59 -2.08 0.81
N SER A 49 -10.58 -1.82 -0.04
CA SER A 49 -10.76 -1.13 -1.32
C SER A 49 -9.62 -1.48 -2.29
N TRP A 50 -9.95 -1.61 -3.57
CA TRP A 50 -9.01 -1.63 -4.68
C TRP A 50 -9.59 -0.90 -5.89
N ASP A 51 -8.81 0.01 -6.49
CA ASP A 51 -9.21 0.77 -7.68
C ASP A 51 -7.97 1.24 -8.48
N ASP A 52 -7.92 0.87 -9.77
CA ASP A 52 -6.98 1.37 -10.79
C ASP A 52 -7.61 2.49 -11.65
N PHE A 53 -8.85 2.86 -11.34
CA PHE A 53 -9.67 3.87 -11.98
C PHE A 53 -10.05 3.63 -13.45
N GLU A 54 -9.70 2.48 -14.02
CA GLU A 54 -9.93 2.20 -15.44
C GLU A 54 -11.41 2.01 -15.79
N HIS A 55 -12.24 1.53 -14.86
CA HIS A 55 -13.68 1.33 -15.09
C HIS A 55 -14.52 2.61 -14.98
N HIS A 56 -13.94 3.71 -14.49
CA HIS A 56 -14.65 4.98 -14.38
C HIS A 56 -14.59 5.77 -15.68
N PRO A 57 -15.66 6.51 -16.05
CA PRO A 57 -15.60 7.45 -17.17
C PRO A 57 -14.62 8.59 -16.89
N LEU A 58 -13.95 9.09 -17.93
CA LEU A 58 -13.17 10.32 -17.85
C LEU A 58 -14.04 11.48 -17.36
N GLU A 59 -13.42 12.39 -16.60
CA GLU A 59 -14.04 13.55 -15.95
C GLU A 59 -15.13 13.21 -14.93
N SER A 60 -15.37 11.92 -14.65
CA SER A 60 -16.34 11.53 -13.63
C SER A 60 -15.80 11.84 -12.23
N LYS A 61 -16.67 12.42 -11.41
CA LYS A 61 -16.42 12.62 -9.97
C LYS A 61 -16.43 11.28 -9.26
N ILE A 62 -15.57 11.11 -8.27
CA ILE A 62 -15.46 9.85 -7.53
C ILE A 62 -16.43 9.73 -6.36
N ASN A 63 -17.01 10.84 -5.89
CA ASN A 63 -17.96 10.81 -4.77
C ASN A 63 -19.16 9.92 -5.14
N THR A 64 -19.52 8.98 -4.26
CA THR A 64 -20.58 7.96 -4.44
C THR A 64 -20.29 6.88 -5.49
N LYS A 65 -19.09 6.84 -6.08
CA LYS A 65 -18.71 5.77 -7.02
C LYS A 65 -18.24 4.54 -6.27
N LEU A 66 -18.61 3.37 -6.77
CA LEU A 66 -18.05 2.12 -6.28
C LEU A 66 -16.60 2.02 -6.73
N ASP A 67 -15.71 1.64 -5.81
CA ASP A 67 -14.40 1.16 -6.20
C ASP A 67 -14.55 -0.07 -7.10
N ALA A 68 -13.47 -0.47 -7.79
CA ALA A 68 -13.50 -1.70 -8.56
C ALA A 68 -13.85 -2.87 -7.64
N ILE A 69 -13.32 -2.83 -6.40
CA ILE A 69 -13.57 -3.84 -5.37
C ILE A 69 -13.56 -3.21 -3.98
N GLY A 70 -14.66 -3.35 -3.24
CA GLY A 70 -14.73 -2.96 -1.83
C GLY A 70 -15.82 -1.94 -1.51
N ASN A 71 -15.40 -0.79 -1.01
CA ASN A 71 -16.23 0.27 -0.47
C ASN A 71 -16.50 1.39 -1.49
N THR A 72 -17.74 1.90 -1.49
CA THR A 72 -18.05 3.15 -2.19
C THR A 72 -17.15 4.29 -1.74
N TRP A 73 -16.49 4.93 -2.71
CA TRP A 73 -15.75 6.15 -2.51
C TRP A 73 -16.68 7.30 -2.10
N SER A 74 -16.19 8.11 -1.18
CA SER A 74 -16.79 9.34 -0.68
C SER A 74 -15.70 10.37 -0.52
N THR A 75 -16.09 11.63 -0.39
CA THR A 75 -15.14 12.74 -0.28
C THR A 75 -15.28 13.43 1.07
N ILE A 76 -14.19 14.07 1.51
CA ILE A 76 -14.24 14.90 2.72
C ILE A 76 -15.26 16.02 2.52
N TYR A 77 -16.07 16.28 3.55
CA TYR A 77 -17.18 17.25 3.52
C TYR A 77 -18.21 17.03 2.40
N ASN A 78 -18.29 15.82 1.86
CA ASN A 78 -19.13 15.49 0.69
C ASN A 78 -18.81 16.37 -0.53
N TYR A 79 -17.55 16.77 -0.71
CA TYR A 79 -17.11 17.53 -1.89
C TYR A 79 -17.54 16.83 -3.18
N ASP A 80 -18.30 17.53 -4.01
CA ASP A 80 -18.80 17.05 -5.30
C ASP A 80 -18.38 17.98 -6.45
N GLY A 81 -17.21 18.62 -6.34
CA GLY A 81 -16.65 19.45 -7.41
C GLY A 81 -15.71 18.68 -8.35
N LEU A 82 -15.18 19.37 -9.37
CA LEU A 82 -14.24 18.81 -10.35
C LEU A 82 -12.80 18.68 -9.83
N GLY A 83 -12.53 19.14 -8.61
CA GLY A 83 -11.23 18.97 -7.97
C GLY A 83 -10.96 17.54 -7.49
N ILE A 84 -11.91 16.60 -7.61
CA ILE A 84 -11.66 15.17 -7.42
C ILE A 84 -12.37 14.41 -8.53
N ARG A 85 -11.62 13.99 -9.56
CA ARG A 85 -12.19 13.35 -10.75
C ARG A 85 -11.20 12.42 -11.45
N VAL A 86 -11.69 11.57 -12.33
CA VAL A 86 -10.88 10.68 -13.16
C VAL A 86 -10.37 11.44 -14.39
N VAL A 87 -9.10 11.29 -14.71
CA VAL A 87 -8.41 11.99 -15.82
C VAL A 87 -7.52 11.03 -16.60
N ASP A 88 -7.09 11.44 -17.79
CA ASP A 88 -6.11 10.77 -18.67
C ASP A 88 -4.81 11.59 -18.84
N GLU A 89 -4.52 12.47 -17.87
CA GLU A 89 -3.35 13.36 -17.91
C GLU A 89 -2.02 12.59 -17.69
N ASP A 90 -2.02 11.62 -16.77
CA ASP A 90 -0.88 10.78 -16.41
C ASP A 90 -1.38 9.56 -15.63
N SER A 91 -0.76 8.38 -15.79
CA SER A 91 -1.10 7.16 -15.05
C SER A 91 0.10 6.23 -14.93
N VAL A 92 0.04 5.31 -13.98
CA VAL A 92 1.01 4.23 -13.82
C VAL A 92 0.50 2.97 -14.51
N SER A 93 -0.77 2.65 -14.28
CA SER A 93 -1.49 1.56 -14.87
C SER A 93 -2.52 2.05 -15.88
N GLY A 94 -2.76 1.25 -16.92
CA GLY A 94 -3.74 1.59 -17.95
C GLY A 94 -3.54 2.98 -18.57
N SER A 95 -4.62 3.77 -18.58
CA SER A 95 -4.72 5.09 -19.24
C SER A 95 -5.36 6.18 -18.38
N LYS A 96 -5.81 5.84 -17.17
CA LYS A 96 -6.55 6.74 -16.29
C LYS A 96 -5.91 6.80 -14.91
N SER A 97 -6.16 7.91 -14.22
CA SER A 97 -5.86 8.05 -12.80
C SER A 97 -6.89 8.96 -12.16
N LEU A 98 -6.90 9.02 -10.82
CA LEU A 98 -7.71 9.97 -10.09
C LEU A 98 -6.87 11.21 -9.75
N VAL A 99 -7.32 12.39 -10.15
CA VAL A 99 -6.72 13.65 -9.72
C VAL A 99 -7.45 14.21 -8.51
N VAL A 100 -6.68 14.69 -7.54
CA VAL A 100 -7.10 15.65 -6.52
C VAL A 100 -6.42 16.98 -6.84
N ASP A 101 -7.19 17.92 -7.36
CA ASP A 101 -6.73 19.22 -7.85
C ASP A 101 -7.21 20.31 -6.89
N TRP A 102 -6.29 20.98 -6.20
CA TRP A 102 -6.60 22.07 -5.27
C TRP A 102 -6.70 23.44 -5.96
N SER A 103 -6.28 23.56 -7.21
CA SER A 103 -6.25 24.84 -7.96
C SER A 103 -7.58 25.26 -8.55
N ILE A 104 -8.51 24.33 -8.75
CA ILE A 104 -9.70 24.55 -9.58
C ILE A 104 -10.81 25.38 -8.91
N ASP A 105 -10.80 25.51 -7.58
CA ASP A 105 -11.79 26.25 -6.80
C ASP A 105 -11.23 26.73 -5.45
N GLU A 106 -12.03 27.44 -4.65
CA GLU A 106 -11.61 28.07 -3.39
C GLU A 106 -11.37 27.10 -2.23
N TYR A 107 -11.76 25.82 -2.34
CA TYR A 107 -11.54 24.87 -1.26
C TYR A 107 -10.03 24.55 -1.19
N THR A 108 -9.45 24.41 0.00
CA THR A 108 -8.01 24.06 0.13
C THR A 108 -7.82 22.66 0.72
N ILE A 109 -8.90 22.04 1.20
CA ILE A 109 -8.92 20.70 1.76
C ILE A 109 -9.77 19.83 0.84
N ARG A 110 -9.14 18.83 0.22
CA ARG A 110 -9.81 17.86 -0.65
C ARG A 110 -9.15 16.50 -0.44
N ALA A 111 -9.98 15.51 -0.18
CA ALA A 111 -9.59 14.13 -0.03
C ALA A 111 -10.75 13.21 -0.39
N PHE A 112 -10.44 12.02 -0.89
CA PHE A 112 -11.39 10.94 -1.19
C PHE A 112 -11.09 9.73 -0.33
N GLY A 113 -12.02 8.78 -0.21
CA GLY A 113 -11.86 7.60 0.62
C GLY A 113 -13.20 7.08 1.08
N TRP A 114 -13.34 6.62 2.31
CA TRP A 114 -14.61 6.14 2.84
C TRP A 114 -14.80 6.50 4.31
N ALA A 115 -16.06 6.50 4.76
CA ALA A 115 -16.45 6.76 6.15
C ALA A 115 -17.22 5.57 6.74
N GLY A 116 -17.18 5.46 8.07
CA GLY A 116 -18.11 4.65 8.86
C GLY A 116 -18.05 3.15 8.56
N LYS A 117 -16.85 2.64 8.27
CA LYS A 117 -16.64 1.21 8.01
C LYS A 117 -16.50 0.42 9.31
N PRO A 118 -16.68 -0.92 9.27
CA PRO A 118 -16.36 -1.77 10.42
C PRO A 118 -14.96 -1.45 10.94
N ALA A 119 -14.83 -1.34 12.26
CA ALA A 119 -13.61 -0.82 12.84
C ALA A 119 -12.46 -1.84 12.79
N PHE A 120 -11.26 -1.39 12.46
CA PHE A 120 -10.06 -2.20 12.31
C PHE A 120 -8.86 -1.60 13.06
N ASP A 121 -7.93 -2.45 13.47
CA ASP A 121 -6.72 -2.07 14.21
C ASP A 121 -5.44 -2.31 13.42
N THR A 122 -5.54 -2.93 12.25
CA THR A 122 -4.42 -3.20 11.34
C THR A 122 -4.83 -2.77 9.95
N ILE A 123 -3.93 -2.10 9.24
CA ILE A 123 -4.17 -1.64 7.87
C ILE A 123 -2.88 -1.68 7.06
N TYR A 124 -3.01 -2.12 5.82
CA TYR A 124 -2.04 -1.96 4.75
C TYR A 124 -2.66 -1.06 3.68
N ILE A 125 -1.94 -0.02 3.29
CA ILE A 125 -2.33 0.93 2.24
C ILE A 125 -1.20 0.97 1.23
N SER A 126 -1.51 0.79 -0.05
CA SER A 126 -0.60 1.01 -1.17
C SER A 126 -1.28 1.89 -2.20
N TYR A 127 -0.56 2.83 -2.78
CA TYR A 127 -1.01 3.59 -3.94
C TYR A 127 0.19 4.16 -4.68
N TRP A 128 0.05 4.36 -5.98
CA TRP A 128 0.90 5.27 -6.73
C TRP A 128 0.40 6.69 -6.56
N ARG A 129 1.34 7.61 -6.40
CA ARG A 129 1.05 9.03 -6.29
C ARG A 129 2.08 9.85 -7.03
N LYS A 130 1.61 10.82 -7.81
CA LYS A 130 2.41 11.93 -8.35
C LYS A 130 1.83 13.23 -7.84
N MET A 131 2.65 14.05 -7.19
CA MET A 131 2.22 15.34 -6.65
C MET A 131 3.00 16.46 -7.32
N THR A 132 2.29 17.51 -7.74
CA THR A 132 2.88 18.68 -8.42
C THR A 132 2.38 19.98 -7.79
N GLY A 133 3.06 21.08 -8.11
CA GLY A 133 2.61 22.45 -7.80
C GLY A 133 3.32 23.11 -6.61
N ASP A 134 2.72 24.20 -6.15
CA ASP A 134 3.30 25.24 -5.28
C ASP A 134 3.26 24.94 -3.77
N TYR A 135 3.57 23.71 -3.37
CA TYR A 135 3.72 23.42 -1.95
C TYR A 135 4.86 24.22 -1.31
N ASN A 136 4.57 24.88 -0.18
CA ASN A 136 5.60 25.47 0.67
C ASN A 136 5.75 24.71 2.00
N PRO A 137 6.80 23.88 2.17
CA PRO A 137 7.05 23.19 3.43
C PRO A 137 7.36 24.14 4.59
N GLU A 138 7.79 25.39 4.36
CA GLU A 138 8.12 26.33 5.44
C GLU A 138 6.88 26.78 6.23
N THR A 139 5.73 26.88 5.57
CA THR A 139 4.51 27.49 6.14
C THR A 139 3.34 26.54 6.22
N SER A 140 3.42 25.36 5.62
CA SER A 140 2.25 24.52 5.40
C SER A 140 2.53 23.05 5.67
N ASN A 141 1.61 22.44 6.39
CA ASN A 141 1.59 21.00 6.58
C ASN A 141 1.16 20.32 5.29
N HIS A 142 1.82 19.24 4.90
CA HIS A 142 1.36 18.41 3.80
C HIS A 142 1.10 16.99 4.23
N LYS A 143 -0.18 16.63 4.26
CA LYS A 143 -0.66 15.31 4.68
C LYS A 143 -1.09 14.51 3.46
N GLN A 144 -0.66 13.25 3.36
CA GLN A 144 -1.04 12.37 2.24
C GLN A 144 -2.39 11.70 2.44
N PHE A 145 -2.68 11.33 3.69
CA PHE A 145 -3.98 10.81 4.08
C PHE A 145 -4.22 11.01 5.59
N TYR A 146 -5.46 10.73 6.00
CA TYR A 146 -5.85 10.54 7.40
C TYR A 146 -6.54 9.20 7.55
N LEU A 147 -6.24 8.54 8.65
CA LEU A 147 -7.13 7.58 9.28
C LEU A 147 -7.84 8.26 10.44
N TYR A 148 -9.14 8.04 10.57
CA TYR A 148 -9.95 8.49 11.71
C TYR A 148 -10.56 7.30 12.43
N GLY A 149 -10.66 7.42 13.75
CA GLY A 149 -11.14 6.34 14.59
C GLY A 149 -12.53 6.50 15.18
N THR A 150 -12.93 5.50 15.96
CA THR A 150 -14.28 5.33 16.53
C THR A 150 -14.59 6.26 17.70
N THR A 151 -13.57 6.82 18.35
CA THR A 151 -13.72 7.54 19.61
C THR A 151 -13.45 9.03 19.38
N GLY A 152 -14.49 9.78 19.04
CA GLY A 152 -14.36 11.22 18.72
C GLY A 152 -13.42 11.49 17.54
N ASN A 153 -13.44 10.62 16.53
CA ASN A 153 -12.51 10.57 15.39
C ASN A 153 -11.08 10.12 15.72
N PHE A 154 -10.83 9.53 16.90
CA PHE A 154 -9.54 8.98 17.32
C PHE A 154 -9.57 7.45 17.46
N PRO A 155 -8.43 6.74 17.27
CA PRO A 155 -7.09 7.26 16.92
C PRO A 155 -7.02 7.91 15.53
N GLN A 156 -6.00 8.75 15.32
CA GLN A 156 -5.68 9.36 14.02
C GLN A 156 -4.26 9.02 13.61
N LEU A 157 -4.05 8.77 12.33
CA LEU A 157 -2.73 8.55 11.74
C LEU A 157 -2.65 9.32 10.42
N MET A 158 -1.56 10.06 10.22
CA MET A 158 -1.33 10.85 9.02
C MET A 158 0.15 10.84 8.62
N PRO A 159 0.50 10.40 7.40
CA PRO A 159 1.81 10.69 6.83
C PRO A 159 1.88 12.16 6.42
N ILE A 160 2.92 12.86 6.87
CA ILE A 160 2.99 14.33 6.80
C ILE A 160 4.41 14.83 6.57
N VAL A 161 4.53 15.94 5.84
CA VAL A 161 5.64 16.90 5.97
C VAL A 161 5.11 18.07 6.81
N GLU A 162 5.68 18.29 7.99
CA GLU A 162 5.24 19.37 8.87
C GLU A 162 5.67 20.74 8.35
N ALA A 163 4.88 21.77 8.66
CA ALA A 163 5.27 23.15 8.43
C ALA A 163 6.58 23.47 9.17
N GLY A 164 7.55 24.04 8.45
CA GLY A 164 8.91 24.28 8.93
C GLY A 164 9.82 23.04 8.87
N GLY A 165 9.28 21.87 8.51
CA GLY A 165 10.03 20.64 8.31
C GLY A 165 10.28 20.35 6.83
N SER A 166 11.22 19.47 6.52
CA SER A 166 11.52 19.07 5.13
C SER A 166 11.38 17.57 4.88
N ARG A 167 11.17 16.76 5.93
CA ARG A 167 11.18 15.30 5.86
C ARG A 167 9.78 14.74 6.08
N TRP A 168 9.48 13.65 5.39
CA TRP A 168 8.30 12.85 5.64
C TRP A 168 8.36 12.15 6.99
N GLY A 169 7.24 12.14 7.71
CA GLY A 169 7.03 11.31 8.89
C GLY A 169 5.58 10.82 8.99
N VAL A 170 5.27 10.08 10.05
CA VAL A 170 3.90 9.62 10.35
C VAL A 170 3.47 10.05 11.74
N TYR A 171 2.39 10.80 11.85
CA TYR A 171 1.99 11.44 13.08
C TYR A 171 0.62 10.96 13.54
N ASN A 172 0.43 10.93 14.86
CA ASN A 172 -0.90 10.90 15.47
C ASN A 172 -1.26 12.30 15.98
N ASN A 173 -2.54 12.67 15.93
CA ASN A 173 -2.96 14.05 16.20
C ASN A 173 -3.16 14.38 17.69
N VAL A 174 -3.12 13.40 18.60
CA VAL A 174 -3.54 13.57 20.01
C VAL A 174 -2.42 13.40 21.01
N GLY A 175 -1.40 12.61 20.69
CA GLY A 175 -0.43 12.19 21.69
C GLY A 175 1.02 12.52 21.38
N ASP A 176 1.31 13.00 20.17
CA ASP A 176 2.68 13.35 19.81
C ASP A 176 3.20 14.60 20.56
N ALA A 177 2.30 15.44 21.10
CA ALA A 177 2.69 16.60 21.90
C ALA A 177 3.40 16.21 23.22
N ASP A 178 3.11 15.03 23.76
CA ASP A 178 3.72 14.54 25.01
C ASP A 178 4.99 13.70 24.76
N VAL A 179 5.31 13.40 23.49
CA VAL A 179 6.53 12.69 23.09
C VAL A 179 7.57 13.72 22.62
N PRO A 180 8.70 13.89 23.34
CA PRO A 180 9.79 14.75 22.88
C PRO A 180 10.19 14.41 21.45
N TYR A 181 10.42 15.43 20.61
CA TYR A 181 10.65 15.26 19.17
C TYR A 181 11.79 14.27 18.88
N GLU A 182 12.87 14.31 19.67
CA GLU A 182 14.03 13.42 19.55
C GLU A 182 13.73 11.96 19.87
N LYS A 183 12.60 11.66 20.52
CA LYS A 183 12.12 10.30 20.81
C LYS A 183 11.10 9.80 19.80
N ARG A 184 10.72 10.62 18.82
CA ARG A 184 9.77 10.23 17.78
C ARG A 184 10.49 9.36 16.74
N SER A 185 10.20 8.07 16.72
CA SER A 185 10.72 7.08 15.76
C SER A 185 9.94 7.05 14.44
N ASN A 186 9.21 8.13 14.13
CA ASN A 186 8.24 8.21 13.06
C ASN A 186 8.68 9.08 11.87
N ILE A 187 9.90 9.62 11.89
CA ILE A 187 10.50 10.36 10.78
C ILE A 187 11.25 9.39 9.88
N ASN A 188 11.10 9.53 8.56
CA ASN A 188 11.76 8.62 7.63
C ASN A 188 13.28 8.72 7.75
N SER A 189 13.98 7.58 7.77
CA SER A 189 15.44 7.45 7.79
C SER A 189 16.07 7.39 6.39
N ALA A 190 15.25 7.18 5.36
CA ALA A 190 15.70 7.01 3.98
C ALA A 190 15.98 8.32 3.22
N GLY A 191 15.76 9.48 3.85
CA GLY A 191 16.06 10.80 3.29
C GLY A 191 14.97 11.36 2.37
N TRP A 192 13.73 10.88 2.50
CA TRP A 192 12.58 11.39 1.74
C TRP A 192 12.21 12.79 2.22
N THR A 193 12.13 13.70 1.26
CA THR A 193 11.72 15.09 1.43
C THR A 193 10.63 15.41 0.42
N TRP A 194 9.99 16.57 0.55
CA TRP A 194 9.09 17.03 -0.52
C TRP A 194 9.81 17.07 -1.88
N ASP A 195 10.97 17.72 -1.96
CA ASP A 195 11.69 17.97 -3.21
C ASP A 195 12.03 16.70 -4.00
N ASN A 196 12.30 15.58 -3.32
CA ASN A 196 12.60 14.30 -3.97
C ASN A 196 11.39 13.36 -4.10
N THR A 197 10.21 13.81 -3.69
CA THR A 197 8.94 13.08 -3.84
C THR A 197 7.88 13.80 -4.67
N ALA A 198 8.16 15.03 -5.09
CA ALA A 198 7.35 15.80 -6.02
C ALA A 198 7.67 15.44 -7.49
N ASP A 199 6.71 15.77 -8.38
CA ASP A 199 6.80 15.73 -9.85
C ASP A 199 7.10 14.38 -10.50
N GLN A 200 6.97 13.28 -9.76
CA GLN A 200 7.11 11.92 -10.28
C GLN A 200 6.14 10.95 -9.59
N PHE A 201 5.73 9.90 -10.30
CA PHE A 201 4.98 8.81 -9.69
C PHE A 201 5.87 8.01 -8.76
N GLN A 202 5.38 7.80 -7.54
CA GLN A 202 6.02 6.96 -6.54
C GLN A 202 4.98 6.06 -5.90
N ARG A 203 5.35 4.81 -5.65
CA ARG A 203 4.53 3.88 -4.90
C ARG A 203 4.79 4.07 -3.42
N TRP A 204 3.76 4.50 -2.71
CA TRP A 204 3.78 4.58 -1.27
C TRP A 204 3.10 3.35 -0.69
N GLU A 205 3.73 2.75 0.32
CA GLU A 205 3.15 1.63 1.06
C GLU A 205 3.22 1.92 2.56
N PHE A 206 2.10 1.71 3.26
CA PHE A 206 1.97 1.91 4.68
C PHE A 206 1.43 0.61 5.29
N PHE A 207 2.12 0.07 6.28
CA PHE A 207 1.56 -0.92 7.18
C PHE A 207 1.50 -0.30 8.56
N ALA A 208 0.31 -0.24 9.15
CA ALA A 208 0.11 0.30 10.48
C ALA A 208 -0.73 -0.66 11.32
N LYS A 209 -0.33 -0.84 12.58
CA LYS A 209 -1.07 -1.61 13.58
C LYS A 209 -1.18 -0.81 14.86
N LEU A 210 -2.39 -0.74 15.41
CA LEU A 210 -2.65 -0.09 16.67
C LEU A 210 -1.92 -0.79 17.82
N ASN A 211 -1.35 0.01 18.71
CA ASN A 211 -0.90 -0.44 20.02
C ASN A 211 -2.09 -0.98 20.84
N SER A 212 -1.84 -2.03 21.61
CA SER A 212 -2.84 -2.66 22.47
C SER A 212 -2.21 -3.13 23.80
N PRO A 213 -2.74 -2.72 24.96
CA PRO A 213 -3.78 -1.69 25.11
C PRO A 213 -3.31 -0.32 24.61
N TYR A 214 -4.25 0.63 24.43
CA TYR A 214 -3.94 1.97 23.90
C TYR A 214 -2.99 2.80 24.79
N THR A 215 -2.64 2.31 25.98
CA THR A 215 -1.67 2.89 26.91
C THR A 215 -0.23 2.47 26.62
N GLU A 216 -0.02 1.41 25.84
CA GLU A 216 1.32 0.88 25.56
C GLU A 216 1.94 1.47 24.29
N SER A 217 3.27 1.41 24.23
CA SER A 217 4.08 1.76 23.06
C SER A 217 4.49 0.49 22.31
N ASN A 218 3.53 -0.20 21.71
CA ASN A 218 3.74 -1.47 20.98
C ASN A 218 3.00 -1.52 19.62
N GLY A 219 2.62 -0.36 19.09
CA GLY A 219 2.05 -0.23 17.76
C GLY A 219 3.15 -0.29 16.71
N ILE A 220 2.75 -0.65 15.49
CA ILE A 220 3.67 -0.84 14.38
C ILE A 220 3.38 0.22 13.32
N ILE A 221 4.41 0.85 12.80
CA ILE A 221 4.35 1.67 11.58
C ILE A 221 5.53 1.28 10.70
N GLN A 222 5.22 0.83 9.50
CA GLN A 222 6.19 0.67 8.43
C GLN A 222 5.76 1.47 7.22
N VAL A 223 6.68 2.26 6.67
CA VAL A 223 6.44 3.01 5.44
C VAL A 223 7.53 2.68 4.44
N ARG A 224 7.13 2.39 3.21
CA ARG A 224 8.01 2.16 2.07
C ARG A 224 7.69 3.15 0.96
N LEU A 225 8.74 3.60 0.28
CA LEU A 225 8.66 4.40 -0.94
C LEU A 225 9.37 3.65 -2.05
N ASN A 226 8.66 3.30 -3.12
CA ASN A 226 9.18 2.48 -4.22
C ASN A 226 9.86 1.20 -3.69
N GLY A 227 9.21 0.51 -2.74
CA GLY A 227 9.73 -0.71 -2.12
C GLY A 227 10.83 -0.52 -1.06
N LYS A 228 11.47 0.65 -0.98
CA LYS A 228 12.50 0.94 0.03
C LYS A 228 11.86 1.29 1.37
N LEU A 229 12.21 0.57 2.43
CA LEU A 229 11.79 0.87 3.80
C LEU A 229 12.47 2.15 4.31
N GLY A 230 11.68 3.08 4.85
CA GLY A 230 12.20 4.33 5.41
C GLY A 230 11.64 4.69 6.77
N ILE A 231 10.47 4.18 7.16
CA ILE A 231 9.99 4.21 8.54
C ILE A 231 9.75 2.77 8.96
N ASP A 232 10.31 2.36 10.09
CA ASP A 232 10.14 1.02 10.67
C ASP A 232 10.21 1.15 12.19
N THR A 233 9.04 1.21 12.81
CA THR A 233 8.88 1.26 14.26
C THR A 233 7.88 0.19 14.68
N ASN A 234 8.19 -0.49 15.78
CA ASN A 234 7.36 -1.49 16.44
C ASN A 234 7.05 -1.11 17.91
N ASP A 235 7.41 0.11 18.29
CA ASP A 235 7.27 0.69 19.60
C ASP A 235 6.49 2.01 19.57
N TYR A 236 5.75 2.26 18.49
CA TYR A 236 5.01 3.51 18.33
C TYR A 236 3.65 3.44 19.03
N ARG A 237 3.33 4.45 19.83
CA ARG A 237 1.99 4.60 20.42
C ARG A 237 1.05 5.22 19.38
N THR A 238 0.54 4.41 18.46
CA THR A 238 -0.39 4.85 17.39
C THR A 238 -1.74 5.39 17.90
N SER A 239 -2.18 4.99 19.10
CA SER A 239 -3.42 5.37 19.73
C SER A 239 -3.20 5.81 21.18
N TYR A 240 -3.91 6.87 21.57
CA TYR A 240 -3.95 7.43 22.92
C TYR A 240 -5.35 7.33 23.54
N VAL A 241 -6.28 6.66 22.85
CA VAL A 241 -7.66 6.43 23.30
C VAL A 241 -8.06 4.99 23.05
N ASP A 242 -9.06 4.51 23.78
CA ASP A 242 -9.70 3.24 23.45
C ASP A 242 -10.55 3.41 22.19
N GLY A 243 -10.01 3.02 21.04
CA GLY A 243 -10.64 3.21 19.74
C GLY A 243 -9.89 2.49 18.63
N LYS A 244 -10.59 2.27 17.52
CA LYS A 244 -10.08 1.64 16.29
C LYS A 244 -10.29 2.56 15.10
N TRP A 245 -9.63 2.34 13.98
CA TRP A 245 -9.87 3.11 12.76
C TRP A 245 -11.17 2.68 12.08
N GLN A 246 -11.86 3.61 11.42
CA GLN A 246 -13.13 3.37 10.71
C GLN A 246 -13.37 4.29 9.50
N ASP A 247 -12.51 5.30 9.28
CA ASP A 247 -12.56 6.20 8.13
C ASP A 247 -11.14 6.43 7.59
N LEU A 248 -11.01 6.48 6.26
CA LEU A 248 -9.79 6.78 5.51
C LEU A 248 -10.08 7.90 4.53
N ARG A 249 -9.18 8.89 4.48
CA ARG A 249 -9.19 9.98 3.51
C ARG A 249 -7.82 10.14 2.87
N ILE A 250 -7.69 9.84 1.59
CA ILE A 250 -6.50 10.03 0.76
C ILE A 250 -6.61 11.38 0.03
N GLY A 251 -5.52 12.15 0.06
CA GLY A 251 -5.48 13.53 -0.39
C GLY A 251 -5.03 14.47 0.71
N HIS A 252 -5.22 15.76 0.50
CA HIS A 252 -4.66 16.78 1.36
C HIS A 252 -5.71 17.33 2.32
N MET A 253 -5.34 17.30 3.60
CA MET A 253 -6.17 17.75 4.72
C MET A 253 -5.42 18.74 5.59
N ALA A 254 -4.81 19.72 4.95
CA ALA A 254 -4.32 20.92 5.58
C ALA A 254 -4.70 22.14 4.73
N GLN A 255 -4.58 23.32 5.34
CA GLN A 255 -4.60 24.57 4.61
C GLN A 255 -3.16 24.89 4.21
N GLY A 256 -2.95 25.39 3.00
CA GLY A 256 -1.61 25.83 2.57
C GLY A 256 -1.20 25.47 1.16
N PHE A 257 -1.97 24.64 0.46
CA PHE A 257 -1.81 24.55 -1.00
C PHE A 257 -2.39 25.77 -1.69
N ALA A 258 -1.66 26.26 -2.68
CA ALA A 258 -1.99 27.46 -3.43
C ALA A 258 -2.53 27.08 -4.83
N SER A 259 -2.41 28.00 -5.76
CA SER A 259 -3.10 28.02 -7.06
C SER A 259 -2.70 26.93 -8.06
N THR A 260 -1.75 26.04 -7.75
CA THR A 260 -1.26 25.06 -8.74
C THR A 260 -1.15 23.62 -8.22
N ALA A 261 -1.37 23.38 -6.93
CA ALA A 261 -1.16 22.07 -6.33
C ALA A 261 -2.14 21.00 -6.87
N LYS A 262 -1.61 19.82 -7.24
CA LYS A 262 -2.38 18.65 -7.67
C LYS A 262 -1.72 17.35 -7.23
N ALA A 263 -2.51 16.32 -6.98
CA ALA A 263 -2.06 14.95 -6.77
C ALA A 263 -2.79 14.01 -7.72
N LEU A 264 -2.08 13.19 -8.47
CA LEU A 264 -2.63 12.06 -9.21
C LEU A 264 -2.43 10.79 -8.38
N PHE A 265 -3.43 9.91 -8.36
CA PHE A 265 -3.44 8.64 -7.66
C PHE A 265 -3.83 7.50 -8.60
N ASP A 266 -3.15 6.37 -8.45
CA ASP A 266 -3.36 5.17 -9.27
C ASP A 266 -3.03 3.91 -8.45
N ASP A 267 -3.54 2.75 -8.88
CA ASP A 267 -3.52 1.44 -8.19
C ASP A 267 -3.70 1.55 -6.65
N VAL A 268 -4.80 2.17 -6.21
CA VAL A 268 -5.09 2.27 -4.78
C VAL A 268 -5.50 0.91 -4.25
N TYR A 269 -4.77 0.37 -3.27
CA TYR A 269 -5.06 -0.90 -2.59
C TYR A 269 -5.05 -0.70 -1.08
N ILE A 270 -6.13 -1.04 -0.41
CA ILE A 270 -6.29 -0.93 1.03
C ILE A 270 -6.81 -2.25 1.59
N ALA A 271 -6.13 -2.80 2.58
CA ALA A 271 -6.47 -4.07 3.22
C ALA A 271 -6.20 -4.03 4.72
N THR A 272 -6.75 -4.98 5.49
CA THR A 272 -6.44 -5.15 6.93
C THR A 272 -5.32 -6.15 7.19
N THR A 273 -4.61 -6.54 6.14
CA THR A 273 -3.52 -7.54 6.13
C THR A 273 -2.46 -7.12 5.13
N PRO A 274 -1.17 -7.43 5.37
CA PRO A 274 -0.14 -7.29 4.33
C PRO A 274 -0.21 -8.39 3.28
N ALA A 275 -1.01 -9.45 3.49
CA ALA A 275 -1.09 -10.58 2.58
C ALA A 275 -1.55 -10.15 1.18
N ARG A 276 -0.80 -10.54 0.15
CA ARG A 276 -1.09 -10.23 -1.26
C ARG A 276 -0.16 -10.99 -2.21
N ILE A 277 -0.51 -10.98 -3.48
CA ILE A 277 0.38 -11.37 -4.57
C ILE A 277 0.91 -10.11 -5.25
N GLU A 278 2.20 -10.06 -5.55
CA GLU A 278 2.80 -9.00 -6.34
C GLU A 278 3.59 -9.55 -7.52
N ALA A 279 3.50 -8.87 -8.65
CA ALA A 279 4.36 -9.07 -9.81
C ALA A 279 5.45 -7.99 -9.83
N CYS A 280 6.67 -8.38 -10.19
CA CYS A 280 7.82 -7.48 -10.21
C CYS A 280 8.76 -7.78 -11.39
N ASP A 281 9.60 -6.79 -11.72
CA ASP A 281 10.56 -6.76 -12.83
C ASP A 281 11.93 -7.39 -12.53
N THR A 282 12.16 -7.88 -11.31
CA THR A 282 13.44 -8.48 -10.89
C THR A 282 13.22 -9.76 -10.08
N PRO A 283 14.18 -10.70 -10.03
CA PRO A 283 14.08 -11.93 -9.24
C PRO A 283 14.27 -11.74 -7.73
N ASN A 284 14.67 -10.55 -7.27
CA ASN A 284 14.80 -10.22 -5.84
C ASN A 284 13.76 -9.16 -5.43
N TYR A 285 12.87 -9.48 -4.47
CA TYR A 285 11.77 -8.59 -4.12
C TYR A 285 12.21 -7.21 -3.59
N SER A 286 13.38 -7.15 -2.95
CA SER A 286 13.98 -5.90 -2.45
C SER A 286 14.47 -4.98 -3.56
N ASP A 287 14.74 -5.53 -4.74
CA ASP A 287 15.41 -4.83 -5.85
C ASP A 287 14.41 -4.40 -6.93
N CYS A 288 13.13 -4.79 -6.79
CA CYS A 288 12.06 -4.41 -7.70
C CYS A 288 11.97 -2.90 -7.86
N THR A 289 12.09 -2.43 -9.10
CA THR A 289 11.87 -1.02 -9.43
C THR A 289 10.42 -0.75 -9.84
N LYS A 290 9.72 -1.81 -10.27
CA LYS A 290 8.31 -1.79 -10.60
C LYS A 290 7.61 -2.96 -9.92
N LYS A 291 6.47 -2.68 -9.31
CA LYS A 291 5.70 -3.68 -8.58
C LYS A 291 4.20 -3.45 -8.79
N VAL A 292 3.48 -4.51 -9.11
CA VAL A 292 2.05 -4.48 -9.38
C VAL A 292 1.35 -5.48 -8.49
N ILE A 293 0.46 -5.01 -7.60
CA ILE A 293 -0.38 -5.89 -6.79
C ILE A 293 -1.33 -6.63 -7.71
N GLN A 294 -1.34 -7.95 -7.60
CA GLN A 294 -2.30 -8.79 -8.29
C GLN A 294 -3.47 -9.05 -7.34
N PHE A 295 -4.65 -8.59 -7.74
CA PHE A 295 -5.84 -8.73 -6.92
C PHE A 295 -6.18 -10.22 -6.72
N THR A 296 -6.29 -10.63 -5.46
CA THR A 296 -6.72 -11.96 -5.06
C THR A 296 -7.91 -11.83 -4.12
N PRO A 297 -9.12 -12.29 -4.49
CA PRO A 297 -10.23 -12.29 -3.56
C PRO A 297 -9.93 -13.26 -2.42
N LYS A 298 -10.34 -12.92 -1.19
CA LYS A 298 -10.11 -13.76 0.01
C LYS A 298 -10.56 -15.22 -0.18
N SER A 299 -11.66 -15.44 -0.90
CA SER A 299 -12.20 -16.78 -1.21
C SER A 299 -11.29 -17.61 -2.12
N ALA A 300 -10.38 -16.97 -2.86
CA ALA A 300 -9.39 -17.62 -3.70
C ALA A 300 -8.04 -17.77 -2.99
N TRP A 301 -7.92 -17.44 -1.69
CA TRP A 301 -6.71 -17.61 -0.90
C TRP A 301 -6.83 -18.81 0.04
N ASN A 302 -6.09 -19.87 -0.23
CA ASN A 302 -6.00 -21.05 0.62
C ASN A 302 -4.54 -21.27 1.07
N PRO A 303 -4.30 -22.03 2.17
CA PRO A 303 -2.96 -22.25 2.71
C PRO A 303 -1.92 -22.85 1.77
N THR A 304 -2.35 -23.45 0.66
CA THR A 304 -1.48 -24.10 -0.35
C THR A 304 -1.83 -23.72 -1.78
N THR A 305 -2.87 -22.91 -2.01
CA THR A 305 -3.34 -22.59 -3.36
C THR A 305 -3.97 -21.22 -3.40
N ILE A 306 -3.54 -20.38 -4.35
CA ILE A 306 -4.09 -19.04 -4.57
C ILE A 306 -4.43 -18.87 -6.04
N SER A 307 -5.61 -18.34 -6.34
CA SER A 307 -6.00 -18.01 -7.72
C SER A 307 -6.23 -16.52 -7.89
N PHE A 308 -5.72 -15.94 -8.98
CA PHE A 308 -5.88 -14.53 -9.30
C PHE A 308 -5.92 -14.30 -10.82
N THR A 309 -6.47 -13.17 -11.24
CA THR A 309 -6.43 -12.73 -12.65
C THR A 309 -5.30 -11.70 -12.78
N PRO A 310 -4.35 -11.90 -13.70
CA PRO A 310 -3.23 -10.99 -13.88
C PRO A 310 -3.72 -9.63 -14.36
N ARG A 311 -3.15 -8.55 -13.83
CA ARG A 311 -3.45 -7.18 -14.21
C ARG A 311 -2.19 -6.35 -14.29
N ASN A 312 -2.20 -5.39 -15.21
CA ASN A 312 -1.21 -4.34 -15.37
C ASN A 312 0.24 -4.86 -15.51
N LEU A 313 0.40 -6.10 -16.02
CA LEU A 313 1.70 -6.74 -16.20
C LEU A 313 2.52 -6.07 -17.32
N GLU A 314 1.87 -5.35 -18.21
CA GLU A 314 2.49 -4.55 -19.27
C GLU A 314 3.35 -3.40 -18.73
N ILE A 315 3.17 -2.96 -17.48
CA ILE A 315 4.04 -1.96 -16.84
C ILE A 315 5.48 -2.50 -16.67
N LEU A 316 5.62 -3.83 -16.53
CA LEU A 316 6.87 -4.54 -16.34
C LEU A 316 7.66 -4.71 -17.67
N LYS A 317 7.56 -3.73 -18.59
CA LYS A 317 8.23 -3.72 -19.92
C LYS A 317 9.72 -4.06 -19.78
N GLY A 318 10.20 -5.10 -20.47
CA GLY A 318 11.64 -5.29 -20.66
C GLY A 318 12.14 -6.73 -20.77
N GLU A 319 11.79 -7.61 -19.83
CA GLU A 319 12.00 -9.07 -19.82
C GLU A 319 11.51 -9.63 -18.47
N LYS A 320 11.18 -10.93 -18.42
CA LYS A 320 10.78 -11.79 -17.26
C LYS A 320 9.97 -11.14 -16.12
N VAL A 321 8.76 -11.66 -15.88
CA VAL A 321 7.93 -11.26 -14.73
C VAL A 321 8.14 -12.25 -13.59
N TYR A 322 8.34 -11.74 -12.38
CA TYR A 322 8.50 -12.54 -11.17
C TYR A 322 7.32 -12.32 -10.23
N LEU A 323 6.69 -13.42 -9.83
CA LEU A 323 5.64 -13.42 -8.81
C LEU A 323 6.24 -13.60 -7.42
N TYR A 324 5.65 -12.88 -6.48
CA TYR A 324 5.92 -12.97 -5.06
C TYR A 324 4.60 -13.12 -4.30
N LEU A 325 4.64 -13.96 -3.28
CA LEU A 325 3.59 -14.08 -2.29
C LEU A 325 4.07 -13.42 -1.01
N ILE A 326 3.28 -12.47 -0.50
CA ILE A 326 3.47 -11.89 0.81
C ILE A 326 2.40 -12.48 1.72
N ASP A 327 2.79 -13.08 2.83
CA ASP A 327 1.85 -13.68 3.79
C ASP A 327 1.26 -12.61 4.75
N LYS A 328 0.37 -13.03 5.64
CA LYS A 328 -0.27 -12.15 6.65
C LYS A 328 0.69 -11.54 7.68
N ASN A 329 1.89 -12.09 7.81
CA ASN A 329 2.94 -11.57 8.68
C ASN A 329 3.90 -10.64 7.93
N GLY A 330 3.71 -10.47 6.61
CA GLY A 330 4.60 -9.69 5.76
C GLY A 330 5.83 -10.45 5.26
N ASN A 331 5.93 -11.77 5.49
CA ASN A 331 7.01 -12.58 4.95
C ASN A 331 6.81 -12.71 3.43
N THR A 332 7.88 -12.55 2.67
CA THR A 332 7.86 -12.63 1.21
C THR A 332 8.46 -13.96 0.75
N SER A 333 7.82 -14.61 -0.22
CA SER A 333 8.34 -15.82 -0.83
C SER A 333 9.63 -15.59 -1.63
N GLY A 334 10.30 -16.68 -2.01
CA GLY A 334 11.19 -16.66 -3.17
C GLY A 334 10.44 -16.23 -4.44
N SER A 335 11.17 -15.75 -5.44
CA SER A 335 10.57 -15.40 -6.74
C SER A 335 10.14 -16.64 -7.51
N PHE A 336 9.03 -16.52 -8.23
CA PHE A 336 8.63 -17.48 -9.26
C PHE A 336 8.51 -16.77 -10.61
N GLU A 337 9.35 -17.16 -11.57
CA GLU A 337 9.29 -16.59 -12.92
C GLU A 337 8.06 -17.11 -13.65
N ILE A 338 7.24 -16.20 -14.18
CA ILE A 338 6.11 -16.56 -15.06
C ILE A 338 6.42 -16.16 -16.51
N PRO A 339 5.94 -16.95 -17.50
CA PRO A 339 6.02 -16.55 -18.89
C PRO A 339 5.32 -15.21 -19.10
N ARG A 340 5.88 -14.39 -19.99
CA ARG A 340 5.23 -13.17 -20.43
C ARG A 340 3.87 -13.52 -21.03
N ILE A 341 2.83 -12.85 -20.57
CA ILE A 341 1.55 -12.84 -21.26
C ILE A 341 1.76 -11.97 -22.50
N ASN A 342 1.74 -12.59 -23.69
CA ASN A 342 1.51 -11.83 -24.91
C ASN A 342 0.09 -11.29 -24.83
N MET A 343 -0.07 -10.12 -24.23
CA MET A 343 -1.32 -9.38 -24.32
C MET A 343 -1.49 -9.01 -25.80
N PRO A 344 -2.67 -9.26 -26.40
CA PRO A 344 -2.93 -8.78 -27.76
C PRO A 344 -2.63 -7.29 -27.81
N GLU A 345 -1.88 -6.85 -28.84
CA GLU A 345 -1.65 -5.41 -29.05
C GLU A 345 -3.02 -4.73 -29.14
N SER A 346 -3.30 -3.86 -28.16
CA SER A 346 -4.56 -3.12 -28.01
C SER A 346 -4.68 -2.00 -29.03
#